data_AF-X0V674-F1
#
_entry.id   AF-X0V674-F1
#
_cell.length_a   1.000
_cell.length_b   1.000
_cell.length_c   1.000
_cell.angle_alpha   90.00
_cell.angle_beta   90.00
_cell.angle_gamma   90.00
#
_symmetry.space_group_name_H-M   'P 1'
#
loop_
_entity.id
_entity.type
_entity.pdbx_description
1 polymer ?
#
loop_
_entity_poly.entity_id
_entity_poly.type
_entity_poly.pdbx_seq_one_letter_code
_entity_poly.pdbx_strand_id
1 'polypeptide(L)'
;NALDHFLKMEETIAEIKRVLKPNGYFLFLIGSGFDAERDKHASTYWKDDKDVLNYLIDKHGFQKVAHADVTSTEWFSYYAVMQYVES
;
A
#
# COMPACT_ATOMS: atom_id res chain seq x y z
N ASN A 1 8.45 5.23 1.12
CA ASN A 1 8.30 4.71 2.48
C ASN A 1 7.20 5.42 3.26
N ALA A 2 5.99 5.55 2.71
CA ALA A 2 4.88 6.13 3.48
C ALA A 2 4.09 5.02 4.15
N LEU A 3 3.66 4.01 3.37
CA LEU A 3 2.76 2.93 3.80
C LEU A 3 3.36 1.93 4.79
N ASP A 4 4.67 1.72 4.77
CA ASP A 4 5.34 0.82 5.72
C ASP A 4 5.43 1.41 7.14
N HIS A 5 5.26 2.73 7.31
CA HIS A 5 5.25 3.41 8.61
C HIS A 5 3.82 3.74 9.11
N PHE A 6 2.77 3.24 8.44
CA PHE A 6 1.40 3.46 8.93
C PHE A 6 1.10 2.56 10.12
N LEU A 7 1.28 3.12 11.31
CA LEU A 7 0.80 2.53 12.56
C LEU A 7 -0.75 2.44 12.63
N LYS A 8 -1.46 3.13 11.70
CA LYS A 8 -2.92 3.31 11.68
C LYS A 8 -3.49 3.05 10.27
N MET A 9 -3.25 1.85 9.74
CA MET A 9 -3.68 1.47 8.38
C MET A 9 -5.21 1.61 8.20
N GLU A 10 -6.01 1.14 9.16
CA GLU A 10 -7.47 1.22 9.10
C GLU A 10 -8.00 2.66 9.01
N GLU A 11 -7.48 3.56 9.85
CA GLU A 11 -7.87 4.98 9.83
C GLU A 11 -7.53 5.63 8.48
N THR A 12 -6.40 5.23 7.90
CA THR A 12 -5.95 5.75 6.60
C THR A 12 -6.84 5.25 5.47
N ILE A 13 -7.18 3.97 5.48
CA ILE A 13 -8.09 3.40 4.48
C ILE A 13 -9.48 4.03 4.58
N ALA A 14 -9.99 4.24 5.81
CA ALA A 14 -11.25 4.93 6.03
C ALA A 14 -11.22 6.35 5.46
N GLU A 15 -10.12 7.08 5.66
CA GLU A 15 -9.95 8.44 5.12
C GLU A 15 -9.82 8.46 3.59
N ILE A 16 -9.09 7.50 3.01
CA ILE A 16 -9.01 7.32 1.55
C ILE A 16 -10.42 7.12 0.98
N LYS A 17 -11.22 6.23 1.57
CA LYS A 17 -12.61 6.00 1.13
C LYS A 17 -13.53 7.20 1.35
N ARG A 18 -13.29 7.99 2.40
CA ARG A 18 -14.07 9.21 2.67
C ARG A 18 -13.82 10.27 1.60
N VAL A 19 -12.57 10.38 1.12
CA VAL A 19 -12.16 11.37 0.12
C VAL A 19 -12.44 10.88 -1.31
N LEU A 20 -12.16 9.62 -1.60
CA LEU A 20 -12.46 9.01 -2.89
C LEU A 20 -13.95 8.69 -2.99
N LYS A 21 -14.64 9.28 -3.97
CA LYS A 21 -15.95 8.78 -4.41
C LYS A 21 -15.78 7.39 -5.07
N PRO A 22 -16.85 6.57 -5.18
CA PRO A 22 -16.80 5.35 -5.98
C PRO A 22 -16.24 5.62 -7.38
N ASN A 23 -15.37 4.73 -7.87
CA ASN A 23 -14.54 4.87 -9.07
C ASN A 23 -13.40 5.90 -8.97
N GLY A 24 -13.15 6.46 -7.77
CA GLY A 24 -11.95 7.23 -7.49
C GLY A 24 -10.71 6.34 -7.49
N TYR A 25 -9.57 6.93 -7.81
CA TYR A 25 -8.29 6.24 -7.87
C TYR A 25 -7.31 6.84 -6.87
N PHE A 26 -6.46 6.01 -6.30
CA PHE A 26 -5.24 6.46 -5.65
C PHE A 26 -4.05 5.64 -6.10
N LEU A 27 -2.88 6.27 -6.04
CA LEU A 27 -1.60 5.64 -6.25
C LEU A 27 -0.87 5.58 -4.92
N PHE A 28 -0.17 4.48 -4.69
CA PHE A 28 0.74 4.37 -3.58
C PHE A 28 2.04 3.69 -3.99
N LEU A 29 3.09 3.95 -3.21
CA LEU A 29 4.42 3.35 -3.37
C LEU A 29 4.87 2.79 -2.03
N ILE A 30 5.28 1.52 -2.04
CA ILE A 30 5.92 0.85 -0.92
C ILE A 30 7.28 0.36 -1.40
N GLY A 31 8.23 0.27 -0.49
CA GLY A 31 9.50 -0.34 -0.78
C GLY A 31 10.29 -0.61 0.47
N SER A 32 11.32 -1.43 0.32
CA SER A 32 12.28 -1.76 1.36
C SER A 32 13.69 -1.67 0.79
N GLY A 33 14.64 -1.22 1.60
CA GLY A 33 16.05 -1.35 1.29
C GLY A 33 16.45 -2.83 1.33
N PHE A 34 17.39 -3.25 0.48
CA PHE A 34 17.83 -4.65 0.42
C PHE A 34 18.40 -5.16 1.75
N ASP A 35 19.08 -4.29 2.49
CA ASP A 35 19.70 -4.57 3.79
C ASP A 35 19.02 -3.81 4.95
N ALA A 36 17.79 -3.33 4.73
CA ALA A 36 17.05 -2.62 5.77
C ALA A 36 16.57 -3.62 6.83
N GLU A 37 17.16 -3.55 8.02
CA GLU A 37 16.56 -4.18 9.19
C GLU A 37 15.22 -3.50 9.51
N ARG A 38 14.22 -4.27 9.91
CA ARG A 38 12.96 -3.70 10.42
C ARG A 38 13.27 -2.82 11.62
N ASP A 39 13.12 -1.52 11.47
CA ASP A 39 13.27 -0.60 12.59
C ASP A 39 11.97 -0.55 13.44
N LYS A 40 12.05 0.11 14.60
CA LYS A 40 10.92 0.25 15.53
C LYS A 40 9.75 1.08 14.99
N HIS A 41 9.93 1.74 13.85
CA HIS A 41 8.94 2.56 13.17
C HIS A 41 8.32 1.85 11.97
N ALA A 42 8.91 0.76 11.50
CA ALA A 42 8.32 -0.12 10.51
C ALA A 42 7.06 -0.79 11.10
N SER A 43 5.95 -0.69 10.36
CA SER A 43 4.69 -1.32 10.70
C SER A 43 4.86 -2.84 10.66
N THR A 44 4.41 -3.51 11.70
CA THR A 44 4.54 -4.97 11.84
C THR A 44 3.51 -5.74 11.03
N TYR A 45 2.60 -5.05 10.35
CA TYR A 45 1.45 -5.63 9.68
C TYR A 45 1.82 -6.51 8.48
N TRP A 46 2.92 -6.21 7.78
CA TRP A 46 3.17 -6.77 6.45
C TRP A 46 4.53 -7.44 6.38
N LYS A 47 4.55 -8.72 6.02
CA LYS A 47 5.79 -9.48 5.82
C LYS A 47 6.33 -9.24 4.42
N ASP A 48 5.42 -9.07 3.46
CA ASP A 48 5.72 -8.71 2.08
C ASP A 48 4.86 -7.50 1.67
N ASP A 49 5.43 -6.68 0.81
CA ASP A 49 4.83 -5.58 0.08
C ASP A 49 3.49 -5.96 -0.58
N LYS A 50 3.38 -7.21 -1.07
CA LYS A 50 2.16 -7.75 -1.68
C LYS A 50 1.01 -8.00 -0.69
N ASP A 51 1.28 -8.10 0.60
CA ASP A 51 0.25 -8.33 1.62
C ASP A 51 -0.71 -7.13 1.70
N VAL A 52 -0.19 -5.91 1.52
CA VAL A 52 -0.98 -4.67 1.52
C VAL A 52 -1.98 -4.66 0.35
N LEU A 53 -1.56 -5.10 -0.83
CA LEU A 53 -2.42 -5.15 -2.01
C LEU A 53 -3.60 -6.09 -1.80
N ASN A 54 -3.32 -7.31 -1.36
CA ASN A 54 -4.35 -8.30 -1.11
C ASN A 54 -5.30 -7.81 0.00
N TYR A 55 -4.76 -7.18 1.04
CA TYR A 55 -5.57 -6.61 2.10
C TYR A 55 -6.56 -5.55 1.59
N LEU A 56 -6.10 -4.61 0.78
CA LEU A 56 -6.95 -3.58 0.18
C LEU A 56 -8.03 -4.18 -0.72
N ILE A 57 -7.68 -5.21 -1.51
CA ILE A 57 -8.62 -5.87 -2.43
C ILE A 57 -9.66 -6.67 -1.65
N ASP A 58 -9.20 -7.60 -0.81
CA ASP A 58 -10.05 -8.62 -0.17
C ASP A 58 -10.90 -8.06 0.97
N LYS A 59 -10.42 -7.00 1.65
CA LYS A 59 -11.09 -6.46 2.84
C LYS A 59 -11.72 -5.09 2.64
N HIS A 60 -11.28 -4.34 1.64
CA HIS A 60 -11.67 -2.94 1.53
C HIS A 60 -12.30 -2.55 0.19
N GLY A 61 -12.58 -3.49 -0.72
CA GLY A 61 -13.31 -3.17 -1.95
C GLY A 61 -12.50 -2.26 -2.87
N PHE A 62 -11.19 -2.48 -2.93
CA PHE A 62 -10.37 -1.87 -3.96
C PHE A 62 -10.09 -2.87 -5.07
N GLN A 63 -9.86 -2.34 -6.26
CA GLN A 63 -9.40 -3.13 -7.40
C GLN A 63 -8.04 -2.59 -7.86
N LYS A 64 -7.11 -3.50 -8.14
CA LYS A 64 -5.82 -3.14 -8.74
C LYS A 64 -6.02 -2.84 -10.22
N VAL A 65 -5.58 -1.64 -10.64
CA VAL A 65 -5.68 -1.15 -12.02
C VAL A 65 -4.35 -1.32 -12.74
N ALA A 66 -3.27 -0.94 -12.07
CA ALA A 66 -1.91 -1.05 -12.59
C ALA A 66 -0.94 -1.23 -11.42
N HIS A 67 0.18 -1.88 -11.68
CA HIS A 67 1.32 -1.91 -10.76
C HIS A 67 2.61 -2.12 -11.56
N ALA A 68 3.73 -1.69 -11.00
CA ALA A 68 5.03 -2.16 -11.47
C ALA A 68 6.02 -2.18 -10.31
N ASP A 69 6.98 -3.09 -10.45
CA ASP A 69 8.17 -3.11 -9.60
C ASP A 69 9.10 -2.00 -10.06
N VAL A 70 9.58 -1.21 -9.11
CA VAL A 70 10.56 -0.15 -9.29
C VAL A 70 11.77 -0.54 -8.49
N THR A 71 12.75 -1.14 -9.16
CA THR A 71 13.99 -1.56 -8.53
C THR A 71 15.10 -0.57 -8.84
N SER A 72 15.86 -0.22 -7.81
CA SER A 72 17.13 0.48 -7.93
C SER A 72 18.24 -0.39 -7.35
N THR A 73 19.49 0.06 -7.39
CA THR A 73 20.62 -0.68 -6.82
C THR A 73 20.53 -0.87 -5.31
N GLU A 74 19.80 -0.01 -4.60
CA GLU A 74 19.76 0.01 -3.13
C GLU A 74 18.37 -0.32 -2.55
N TRP A 75 17.34 -0.28 -3.39
CA TRP A 75 15.95 -0.41 -2.96
C TRP A 75 15.15 -1.31 -3.90
N PHE A 76 14.35 -2.18 -3.29
CA PHE A 76 13.18 -2.74 -3.95
C PHE A 76 11.99 -1.83 -3.62
N SER A 77 11.24 -1.42 -4.62
CA SER A 77 9.98 -0.70 -4.43
C SER A 77 8.96 -1.22 -5.42
N TYR A 78 7.70 -0.98 -5.12
CA TYR A 78 6.61 -1.18 -6.06
C TYR A 78 5.64 -0.01 -5.95
N TYR A 79 5.02 0.34 -7.07
CA TYR A 79 3.83 1.19 -7.04
C TYR A 79 2.61 0.40 -7.45
N ALA A 80 1.46 0.81 -6.93
CA ALA A 80 0.17 0.33 -7.40
C ALA A 80 -0.83 1.48 -7.51
N VAL A 81 -1.64 1.41 -8.55
CA VAL A 81 -2.83 2.23 -8.75
C VAL A 81 -4.03 1.37 -8.39
N MET A 82 -4.82 1.85 -7.43
CA MET A 82 -6.02 1.19 -6.94
C MET A 82 -7.23 2.03 -7.27
N GLN A 83 -8.30 1.38 -7.70
CA GLN A 83 -9.62 1.96 -7.87
C GLN A 83 -10.50 1.57 -6.69
N TYR A 84 -11.22 2.53 -6.12
CA TYR A 84 -12.29 2.22 -5.18
C TYR A 84 -13.52 1.73 -5.95
N VAL A 85 -13.84 0.45 -5.79
CA VAL A 85 -15.05 -0.19 -6.32
C VAL A 85 -15.91 -0.52 -5.12
N GLU A 86 -16.84 0.38 -4.81
CA GLU A 86 -17.79 0.23 -3.70
C GLU A 86 -18.33 -1.20 -3.65
N SER A 87 -18.08 -1.89 -2.52
CA SER A 87 -18.44 -3.29 -2.29
C SER A 87 -19.89 -3.44 -1.87
#